data_AF-A0A0G4N2L7-F1
#
_entry.id   AF-A0A0G4N2L7-F1
#
_cell.length_a   1.000
_cell.length_b   1.000
_cell.length_c   1.000
_cell.angle_alpha   90.00
_cell.angle_beta   90.00
_cell.angle_gamma   90.00
#
_symmetry.space_group_name_H-M   'P 1'
#
loop_
_entity.id
_entity.type
_entity.pdbx_description
1 polymer ?
#
loop_
_entity_poly.entity_id
_entity_poly.type
_entity_poly.pdbx_seq_one_letter_code
_entity_poly.pdbx_strand_id
1 'polypeptide(L)' 'MEGRAGIIKQGALADWVVLDEPLDALEIDDLRSLKVKQTWVGGRIVYEYPGSEGLEVEDL' A
#
# COMPACT_ATOMS: atom_id res chain seq x y z
N MET A 1 6.72 1.77 -19.81
CA MET A 1 6.15 2.22 -18.52
C MET A 1 6.60 3.65 -18.23
N GLU A 2 6.43 4.57 -19.18
CA GLU A 2 6.95 5.94 -19.12
C GLU A 2 6.27 6.75 -18.00
N GLY A 3 6.99 7.02 -16.91
CA GLY A 3 6.65 8.04 -15.91
C GLY A 3 5.33 7.87 -15.15
N ARG A 4 4.66 6.72 -15.25
CA ARG A 4 3.38 6.42 -14.58
C ARG A 4 3.50 5.42 -13.43
N ALA A 5 4.62 4.72 -13.28
CA ALA A 5 4.87 3.78 -12.19
C ALA A 5 5.67 4.43 -11.05
N GLY A 6 5.48 3.94 -9.81
CA GLY A 6 6.29 4.36 -8.65
C GLY A 6 5.94 5.73 -8.06
N ILE A 7 4.81 6.31 -8.47
CA ILE A 7 4.34 7.62 -8.01
C ILE A 7 2.85 7.56 -7.69
N ILE A 8 2.44 8.19 -6.60
CA ILE A 8 1.02 8.29 -6.22
C ILE A 8 0.53 9.68 -6.65
N LYS A 9 -0.06 9.76 -7.84
CA LYS A 9 -0.68 10.98 -8.38
C LYS A 9 -1.75 10.65 -9.42
N GLN A 10 -2.65 11.59 -9.70
CA GLN A 10 -3.63 11.43 -10.77
C GLN A 10 -2.96 11.14 -12.13
N GLY A 11 -3.48 10.17 -12.87
CA GLY A 11 -2.93 9.72 -14.16
C GLY A 11 -1.75 8.74 -14.07
N ALA A 12 -1.27 8.43 -12.86
CA ALA A 12 -0.37 7.32 -12.61
C ALA A 12 -1.07 5.97 -12.74
N LEU A 13 -0.29 4.90 -12.77
CA LEU A 13 -0.81 3.55 -12.60
C LEU A 13 -1.40 3.41 -11.20
N ALA A 14 -2.53 2.71 -11.11
CA ALA A 14 -3.18 2.40 -9.85
C ALA A 14 -2.51 1.19 -9.16
N ASP A 15 -1.20 1.33 -8.96
CA ASP A 15 -0.32 0.35 -8.33
C ASP A 15 0.19 0.95 -7.02
N TRP A 16 -0.24 0.40 -5.87
CA TRP A 16 0.19 0.87 -4.55
C TRP A 16 0.13 -0.24 -3.51
N VAL A 17 0.81 -0.02 -2.39
CA VAL A 17 0.72 -0.87 -1.20
C VAL A 17 0.09 -0.09 -0.08
N VAL A 18 -0.69 -0.78 0.74
CA VAL A 18 -1.26 -0.25 1.97
C VAL A 18 -0.47 -0.85 3.12
N LEU A 19 0.09 0.01 3.96
CA LEU A 19 0.94 -0.38 5.08
C LEU A 19 0.10 -0.50 6.35
N ASP A 20 0.56 -1.29 7.33
CA ASP A 20 -0.13 -1.39 8.60
C ASP A 20 0.02 -0.16 9.49
N GLU A 21 1.10 0.62 9.28
CA GLU A 21 1.44 1.82 10.03
C GLU A 21 2.02 2.93 9.11
N PRO A 22 1.88 4.23 9.47
CA PRO A 22 2.47 5.35 8.72
C PRO A 22 4.00 5.33 8.73
N LEU A 23 4.63 5.60 7.57
CA LEU A 23 6.09 5.59 7.45
C LEU A 23 6.80 6.66 8.28
N ASP A 24 6.15 7.81 8.51
CA ASP A 24 6.70 8.93 9.27
C ASP A 24 6.71 8.70 10.79
N ALA A 25 6.00 7.66 11.26
CA ALA A 25 5.98 7.25 12.66
C ALA A 25 7.04 6.19 13.00
N LEU A 26 7.78 5.66 12.02
CA LEU A 26 8.68 4.51 12.19
C LEU A 26 10.15 4.94 12.36
N GLU A 27 10.88 4.27 13.25
CA GLU A 27 12.33 4.31 13.23
C GLU A 27 12.88 3.41 12.11
N ILE A 28 14.12 3.63 11.69
CA ILE A 28 14.76 2.86 10.60
C ILE A 28 14.76 1.36 10.91
N ASP A 29 14.93 0.99 12.17
CA ASP A 29 14.98 -0.42 12.58
C ASP A 29 13.59 -1.10 12.49
N ASP A 30 12.50 -0.32 12.65
CA ASP A 30 11.12 -0.82 12.58
C ASP A 30 10.66 -1.11 11.15
N LEU A 31 11.32 -0.53 10.14
CA LEU A 31 11.00 -0.75 8.72
C LEU A 31 11.05 -2.23 8.31
N ARG A 32 11.84 -3.06 9.03
CA ARG A 32 11.95 -4.50 8.74
C ARG A 32 10.74 -5.31 9.19
N SER A 33 9.98 -4.81 10.17
CA SER A 33 8.78 -5.45 10.69
C SER A 33 7.49 -4.93 10.08
N LEU A 34 7.55 -3.79 9.38
CA LEU A 34 6.42 -3.19 8.69
C LEU A 34 5.71 -4.19 7.77
N LYS A 35 4.39 -4.27 7.85
CA LYS A 35 3.60 -5.22 7.07
C LYS A 35 2.84 -4.50 5.97
N VAL A 36 2.72 -5.19 4.85
CA VAL A 36 1.79 -4.81 3.79
C VAL A 36 0.42 -5.41 4.14
N LYS A 37 -0.58 -4.57 4.36
CA LYS A 37 -1.99 -4.99 4.52
C LYS A 37 -2.60 -5.39 3.18
N GLN A 38 -2.35 -4.61 2.13
CA GLN A 38 -2.90 -4.85 0.80
C GLN A 38 -1.90 -4.45 -0.29
N THR A 39 -1.91 -5.19 -1.40
CA THR A 39 -1.23 -4.80 -2.63
C THR A 39 -2.25 -4.61 -3.73
N TRP A 40 -2.23 -3.44 -4.35
CA TRP A 40 -3.09 -3.06 -5.46
C TRP A 40 -2.25 -2.97 -6.74
N VAL A 41 -2.74 -3.58 -7.81
CA VAL A 41 -2.14 -3.50 -9.16
C VAL A 41 -3.24 -3.27 -10.17
N GLY A 42 -3.12 -2.21 -10.96
CA GLY A 42 -4.12 -1.80 -11.95
C GLY A 42 -5.49 -1.53 -11.33
N GLY A 43 -5.54 -1.06 -10.08
CA GLY A 43 -6.79 -0.80 -9.35
C GLY A 43 -7.52 -2.05 -8.85
N ARG A 44 -6.83 -3.20 -8.79
CA ARG A 44 -7.36 -4.45 -8.21
C ARG A 44 -6.47 -4.93 -7.07
N ILE A 45 -7.08 -5.44 -6.02
CA ILE A 45 -6.36 -6.13 -4.94
C ILE A 45 -5.78 -7.43 -5.51
N VAL A 46 -4.47 -7.58 -5.39
CA VAL A 46 -3.74 -8.81 -5.78
C VAL A 46 -3.14 -9.53 -4.58
N TYR A 47 -3.12 -8.88 -3.42
CA TYR A 47 -2.74 -9.45 -2.14
C TYR A 47 -3.51 -8.75 -1.03
N GLU A 48 -3.96 -9.52 -0.06
CA GLU A 48 -4.59 -9.05 1.16
C GLU A 48 -4.06 -9.87 2.34
N TYR A 49 -3.67 -9.18 3.41
CA TYR A 49 -3.16 -9.83 4.61
C TYR A 49 -4.29 -10.55 5.35
N PRO A 50 -4.12 -11.82 5.77
CA PRO A 50 -5.15 -12.52 6.53
C PRO A 50 -5.57 -11.75 7.79
N GLY A 51 -6.85 -11.39 7.87
CA GLY A 51 -7.40 -10.59 8.97
C GLY A 51 -7.51 -9.09 8.71
N SER A 52 -7.16 -8.60 7.51
CA SER A 52 -7.54 -7.27 7.04
C SER A 52 -8.86 -7.25 6.24
N GLU A 53 -9.57 -8.37 6.19
CA GLU A 53 -10.80 -8.53 5.41
C GLU A 53 -11.85 -7.50 5.85
N GLY A 54 -12.39 -6.75 4.89
CA GLY A 54 -13.44 -5.76 5.12
C GLY A 54 -12.94 -4.41 5.66
N LEU A 55 -11.63 -4.16 5.71
CA LEU A 55 -11.09 -2.81 5.86
C LEU A 55 -11.16 -2.11 4.52
N GLU A 56 -12.01 -1.09 4.39
CA GLU A 56 -11.99 -0.23 3.22
C GLU A 56 -10.75 0.67 3.27
N VAL A 57 -10.23 1.06 2.10
CA VAL A 57 -9.09 1.99 2.04
C VAL A 57 -9.44 3.33 2.69
N GLU A 58 -10.73 3.64 2.80
CA GLU A 58 -11.28 4.82 3.47
C GLU A 58 -11.27 4.71 5.00
N ASP A 59 -11.15 3.48 5.53
CA ASP A 59 -11.07 3.18 6.97
C ASP A 59 -9.62 3.18 7.51
N LEU A 60 -8.63 3.40 6.63
CA LEU A 60 -7.19 3.36 6.91
C LEU A 60 -6.56 4.76 6.81
#